data_AF-A0A2V8GI87-F1
#
_entry.id   AF-A0A2V8GI87-F1
#
_cell.length_a   1.000
_cell.length_b   1.000
_cell.length_c   1.000
_cell.angle_alpha   90.00
_cell.angle_beta   90.00
_cell.angle_gamma   90.00
#
_symmetry.space_group_name_H-M   'P 1'
#
loop_
_entity.id
_entity.type
_entity.pdbx_description
1 polymer ?
#
loop_
_entity_poly.entity_id
_entity_poly.type
_entity_poly.pdbx_seq_one_letter_code
_entity_poly.pdbx_strand_id
1 'polypeptide(L)'
;MIGVLLVISARPALADGTLFIGTSNVSGATNASRQTAKGFAIGAGLLIVGVEFEYASTAEDEQRFGPALRTGIGNVYVQTPVPIVGLQFYATTGGGVYREKSTAGTPT
;
A
#
# COMPACT_ATOMS: atom_id res chain seq x y z
N MET A 1 0.38 -33.49 -13.87
CA MET A 1 0.82 -34.07 -12.58
C MET A 1 1.30 -33.01 -11.59
N ILE A 2 2.15 -32.05 -11.98
CA ILE A 2 2.60 -30.95 -11.11
C ILE A 2 1.46 -30.07 -10.54
N GLY A 3 0.46 -29.72 -11.35
CA GLY A 3 -0.66 -28.88 -10.90
C GLY A 3 -1.50 -29.53 -9.78
N VAL A 4 -1.72 -30.84 -9.84
CA VAL A 4 -2.47 -31.60 -8.81
C VAL A 4 -1.66 -31.66 -7.50
N LEU A 5 -0.34 -31.84 -7.58
CA LEU A 5 0.53 -31.86 -6.41
C LEU A 5 0.59 -30.50 -5.68
N LEU A 6 0.57 -29.39 -6.44
CA LEU A 6 0.54 -28.03 -5.89
C LEU A 6 -0.77 -27.72 -5.18
N VAL A 7 -1.91 -28.21 -5.68
CA VAL A 7 -3.22 -28.01 -5.04
C VAL A 7 -3.33 -28.80 -3.73
N ILE A 8 -2.82 -30.04 -3.67
CA ILE A 8 -2.92 -30.89 -2.47
C ILE A 8 -1.94 -30.43 -1.36
N SER A 9 -0.83 -29.77 -1.73
CA SER A 9 0.14 -29.20 -0.78
C SER A 9 -0.10 -27.72 -0.47
N ALA A 10 -1.15 -27.11 -1.04
CA ALA A 10 -1.47 -25.72 -0.84
C ALA A 10 -1.77 -25.46 0.65
N ARG A 11 -0.91 -24.68 1.32
CA ARG A 11 -1.25 -24.16 2.65
C ARG A 11 -2.39 -23.16 2.53
N PRO A 12 -3.25 -23.03 3.56
CA PRO A 12 -4.30 -22.02 3.58
C PRO A 12 -3.71 -20.64 3.28
N ALA A 13 -4.31 -19.95 2.32
CA ALA A 13 -4.11 -18.54 2.05
C ALA A 13 -4.65 -17.75 3.26
N LEU A 14 -3.78 -17.29 4.16
CA LEU A 14 -4.19 -16.39 5.22
C LEU A 14 -4.23 -14.98 4.65
N ALA A 15 -5.38 -14.31 4.76
CA ALA A 15 -5.44 -12.88 4.56
C ALA A 15 -4.71 -12.22 5.73
N ASP A 16 -3.82 -11.30 5.41
CA ASP A 16 -3.13 -10.49 6.39
C ASP A 16 -3.58 -9.03 6.28
N GLY A 17 -3.45 -8.32 7.38
CA GLY A 17 -3.82 -6.92 7.50
C GLY A 17 -2.75 -6.17 8.25
N THR A 18 -2.28 -5.09 7.67
CA THR A 18 -1.26 -4.23 8.27
C THR A 18 -1.84 -2.86 8.55
N LEU A 19 -1.59 -2.31 9.73
CA LEU A 19 -1.82 -0.91 10.04
C LEU A 19 -0.49 -0.19 10.08
N PHE A 20 -0.42 1.01 9.50
CA PHE A 20 0.81 1.78 9.49
C PHE A 20 0.58 3.27 9.76
N ILE A 21 1.59 3.87 10.39
CA ILE A 21 1.72 5.31 10.59
C ILE A 21 3.10 5.68 10.05
N GLY A 22 3.16 6.75 9.26
CA GLY A 22 4.37 7.24 8.65
C GLY A 22 4.29 8.73 8.39
N THR A 23 5.17 9.21 7.52
CA THR A 23 5.17 10.61 7.09
C THR A 23 5.16 10.70 5.59
N SER A 24 4.28 11.54 5.04
CA SER A 24 4.25 11.87 3.62
C SER A 24 4.79 13.28 3.40
N ASN A 25 5.44 13.49 2.26
CA ASN A 25 5.75 14.82 1.76
C ASN A 25 4.88 15.07 0.53
N VAL A 26 4.23 16.22 0.47
CA VAL A 26 3.60 16.70 -0.76
C VAL A 26 4.65 17.52 -1.51
N SER A 27 5.22 16.98 -2.60
CA SER A 27 6.15 17.71 -3.45
C SER A 27 5.38 18.38 -4.59
N GLY A 28 5.45 19.71 -4.68
CA GLY A 28 4.84 20.47 -5.78
C GLY A 28 3.91 21.61 -5.34
N ALA A 29 3.53 21.67 -4.08
CA ALA A 29 2.94 22.88 -3.50
C ALA A 29 4.08 23.85 -3.12
N THR A 30 3.86 25.17 -3.28
CA THR A 30 4.72 26.26 -2.76
C THR A 30 5.03 26.12 -1.26
N ASN A 31 4.33 25.21 -0.60
CA ASN A 31 4.33 24.92 0.80
C ASN A 31 4.53 23.41 1.03
N ALA A 32 5.79 22.96 1.06
CA ALA A 32 6.11 21.58 1.40
C ALA A 32 5.85 21.36 2.90
N SER A 33 4.91 20.48 3.26
CA SER A 33 4.74 20.02 4.64
C SER A 33 4.94 18.52 4.76
N ARG A 34 5.56 18.13 5.89
CA ARG A 34 5.69 16.75 6.33
C ARG A 34 4.48 16.42 7.19
N GLN A 35 3.50 15.74 6.60
CA GLN A 35 2.27 15.38 7.28
C GLN A 35 2.32 13.93 7.77
N THR A 36 1.68 13.67 8.91
CA THR A 36 1.48 12.31 9.40
C THR A 36 0.53 11.57 8.46
N ALA A 37 1.02 10.49 7.88
CA ALA A 37 0.22 9.56 7.09
C ALA A 37 -0.22 8.39 7.96
N LYS A 38 -1.48 7.99 7.84
CA LYS A 38 -2.02 6.79 8.47
C LYS A 38 -2.77 5.98 7.44
N GLY A 39 -2.65 4.66 7.53
CA GLY A 39 -3.23 3.78 6.54
C GLY A 39 -3.33 2.34 7.00
N PHE A 40 -3.90 1.55 6.10
CA PHE A 40 -3.98 0.12 6.25
C PHE A 40 -3.69 -0.56 4.92
N ALA A 41 -3.20 -1.79 4.99
CA ALA A 41 -3.09 -2.70 3.87
C ALA A 41 -3.86 -3.97 4.18
N ILE A 42 -4.49 -4.55 3.17
CA ILE A 42 -5.10 -5.88 3.23
C ILE A 42 -4.61 -6.70 2.04
N GLY A 43 -4.19 -7.92 2.31
CA GLY A 43 -3.62 -8.82 1.33
C GLY A 43 -4.28 -10.20 1.35
N ALA A 44 -4.23 -10.88 0.22
CA ALA A 44 -4.54 -12.29 0.12
C ALA A 44 -3.65 -12.94 -0.95
N GLY A 45 -3.13 -14.13 -0.67
CA GLY A 45 -2.25 -14.85 -1.59
C GLY A 45 -2.58 -16.33 -1.69
N LEU A 46 -2.56 -16.87 -2.90
CA LEU A 46 -2.71 -18.30 -3.18
C LEU A 46 -1.39 -18.86 -3.72
N LEU A 47 -0.84 -19.85 -3.01
CA LEU A 47 0.44 -20.50 -3.34
C LEU A 47 1.60 -19.49 -3.42
N ILE A 48 1.98 -19.10 -4.64
CA ILE A 48 3.08 -18.19 -4.93
C ILE A 48 2.63 -16.84 -5.47
N VAL A 49 1.33 -16.61 -5.64
CA VAL A 49 0.79 -15.36 -6.20
C VAL A 49 -0.12 -14.70 -5.17
N GLY A 50 0.02 -13.40 -4.96
CA GLY A 50 -0.88 -12.64 -4.11
C GLY A 50 -1.22 -11.27 -4.65
N VAL A 51 -2.26 -10.71 -4.04
CA VAL A 51 -2.75 -9.36 -4.28
C VAL A 51 -2.77 -8.60 -2.97
N GLU A 52 -2.48 -7.31 -3.03
CA GLU A 52 -2.50 -6.43 -1.87
C GLU A 52 -3.12 -5.09 -2.26
N PHE A 53 -3.94 -4.56 -1.36
CA PHE A 53 -4.50 -3.22 -1.47
C PHE A 53 -4.07 -2.39 -0.28
N GLU A 54 -3.60 -1.18 -0.54
CA GLU A 54 -3.19 -0.21 0.46
C GLU A 54 -4.03 1.06 0.35
N TYR A 55 -4.47 1.59 1.49
CA TYR A 55 -5.08 2.90 1.59
C TYR A 55 -4.35 3.73 2.64
N ALA A 56 -3.98 4.96 2.28
CA ALA A 56 -3.41 5.91 3.23
C ALA A 56 -4.03 7.30 3.09
N SER A 57 -4.03 8.03 4.20
CA SER A 57 -4.53 9.39 4.26
C SER A 57 -3.66 10.27 5.15
N THR A 58 -3.56 11.54 4.77
CA THR A 58 -2.96 12.61 5.56
C THR A 58 -4.00 13.69 5.80
N ALA A 59 -3.88 14.39 6.95
CA ALA A 59 -4.70 15.56 7.24
C ALA A 59 -4.08 16.81 6.60
N GLU A 60 -4.90 17.84 6.33
CA GLU A 60 -4.40 19.16 5.92
C GLU A 60 -3.47 19.72 7.01
N ASP A 61 -2.40 20.41 6.60
CA ASP A 61 -1.55 21.19 7.50
C ASP A 61 -1.89 22.66 7.31
N GLU A 62 -2.70 23.19 8.22
CA GLU A 62 -3.15 24.59 8.17
C GLU A 62 -2.00 25.58 8.41
N GLN A 63 -1.00 25.21 9.24
CA GLN A 63 0.11 26.10 9.59
C GLN A 63 1.06 26.31 8.42
N ARG A 64 1.22 25.27 7.60
CA ARG A 64 2.07 25.28 6.43
C ARG A 64 1.28 25.14 5.15
N PHE A 65 -0.02 25.40 5.13
CA PHE A 65 -0.88 25.27 3.93
C PHE A 65 -0.68 23.96 3.13
N GLY A 66 -0.39 22.85 3.80
CA GLY A 66 -0.20 21.54 3.18
C GLY A 66 -1.55 20.89 2.86
N PRO A 67 -1.77 20.36 1.64
CA PRO A 67 -3.04 19.74 1.29
C PRO A 67 -3.20 18.38 1.98
N ALA A 68 -4.44 17.91 2.15
CA ALA A 68 -4.71 16.52 2.50
C ALA A 68 -4.48 15.64 1.28
N LEU A 69 -3.78 14.52 1.49
CA LEU A 69 -3.50 13.53 0.47
C LEU A 69 -4.19 12.22 0.83
N ARG A 70 -4.86 11.61 -0.15
CA ARG A 70 -5.37 10.25 -0.07
C ARG A 70 -4.74 9.43 -1.18
N THR A 71 -4.23 8.25 -0.84
CA THR A 71 -3.63 7.32 -1.80
C THR A 71 -4.32 5.97 -1.70
N GLY A 72 -4.54 5.34 -2.85
CA GLY A 72 -4.94 3.94 -2.96
C GLY A 72 -3.97 3.24 -3.89
N ILE A 73 -3.37 2.14 -3.44
CA ILE A 73 -2.40 1.36 -4.21
C ILE A 73 -2.90 -0.08 -4.31
N GLY A 74 -2.84 -0.64 -5.51
CA GLY A 74 -3.09 -2.05 -5.76
C GLY A 74 -1.84 -2.72 -6.31
N ASN A 75 -1.41 -3.79 -5.64
CA ASN A 75 -0.21 -4.54 -5.96
C ASN A 75 -0.56 -6.00 -6.27
N VAL A 76 0.21 -6.59 -7.17
CA VAL A 76 0.32 -8.05 -7.33
C VAL A 76 1.73 -8.46 -6.96
N TYR A 77 1.90 -9.64 -6.37
CA TYR A 77 3.21 -10.15 -6.03
C TYR A 77 3.36 -11.63 -6.34
N VAL A 78 4.61 -12.02 -6.59
CA VAL A 78 5.04 -13.41 -6.70
C VAL A 78 6.10 -13.70 -5.64
N GLN A 79 6.01 -14.84 -4.99
CA GLN A 79 6.90 -15.24 -3.90
C GLN A 79 7.55 -16.60 -4.14
N THR A 80 8.68 -16.85 -3.50
CA THR A 80 9.29 -18.19 -3.51
C THR A 80 8.34 -19.20 -2.86
N PRO A 81 8.14 -20.40 -3.45
CA PRO A 81 7.22 -21.42 -2.93
C PRO A 81 7.66 -22.02 -1.60
N VAL A 82 8.96 -21.94 -1.32
CA VAL A 82 9.58 -22.41 -0.07
C VAL A 82 10.62 -21.37 0.38
N PRO A 83 10.90 -21.26 1.69
CA PRO A 83 11.98 -20.40 2.18
C PRO A 83 13.34 -20.88 1.67
N ILE A 84 14.20 -19.94 1.28
CA ILE A 84 15.60 -20.17 0.88
C ILE A 84 16.47 -19.67 2.03
N VAL A 85 17.16 -20.59 2.72
CA VAL A 85 17.95 -20.27 3.93
C VAL A 85 17.09 -19.59 5.02
N GLY A 86 15.83 -19.98 5.14
CA GLY A 86 14.88 -19.42 6.11
C GLY A 86 14.25 -18.08 5.71
N LEU A 87 14.60 -17.52 4.56
CA LEU A 87 14.03 -16.29 4.03
C LEU A 87 13.01 -16.58 2.92
N GLN A 88 11.89 -15.87 2.90
CA GLN A 88 10.92 -15.92 1.82
C GLN A 88 11.03 -14.64 0.98
N PHE A 89 11.48 -14.79 -0.26
CA PHE A 89 11.65 -13.67 -1.17
C PHE A 89 10.37 -13.46 -1.97
N TYR A 90 10.05 -12.20 -2.25
CA TYR A 90 8.94 -11.84 -3.12
C TYR A 90 9.31 -10.65 -4.01
N ALA A 91 8.67 -10.58 -5.17
CA ALA A 91 8.68 -9.44 -6.06
C ALA A 91 7.25 -8.96 -6.23
N THR A 92 7.04 -7.65 -6.15
CA THR A 92 5.73 -7.04 -6.33
C THR A 92 5.79 -5.93 -7.37
N THR A 93 4.68 -5.75 -8.06
CA THR A 93 4.47 -4.62 -8.96
C THR A 93 3.02 -4.18 -8.84
N GLY A 94 2.76 -2.90 -9.07
CA GLY A 94 1.43 -2.36 -8.90
C GLY A 94 1.29 -0.96 -9.46
N GLY A 95 0.12 -0.39 -9.17
CA GLY A 95 -0.24 0.96 -9.55
C GLY A 95 -1.06 1.61 -8.46
N GLY A 96 -0.98 2.94 -8.39
CA GLY A 96 -1.70 3.71 -7.40
C GLY A 96 -2.39 4.92 -8.01
N VAL A 97 -3.46 5.33 -7.34
CA VAL A 97 -4.11 6.61 -7.58
C VAL A 97 -3.97 7.47 -6.33
N TYR A 98 -3.88 8.78 -6.54
CA TYR A 98 -3.85 9.73 -5.45
C TYR A 98 -4.83 10.87 -5.70
N ARG A 99 -5.32 11.45 -4.61
CA ARG A 99 -6.18 12.63 -4.62
C ARG A 99 -5.70 13.61 -3.56
N GLU A 100 -5.41 14.82 -4.01
CA GLU A 100 -5.13 15.95 -3.14
C GLU A 100 -6.39 16.78 -2.90
N LYS A 101 -6.51 17.35 -1.70
CA LYS A 101 -7.52 18.35 -1.35
C LYS A 101 -6.82 19.48 -0.61
N SER A 102 -6.98 20.71 -1.09
CA SER A 102 -6.57 21.92 -0.40
C SER A 102 -7.80 22.79 -0.18
N THR A 103 -7.89 23.43 0.98
CA THR A 103 -8.97 24.39 1.29
C THR A 103 -8.65 25.82 0.82
N ALA A 104 -7.56 26.05 0.08
CA ALA A 104 -7.19 27.39 -0.37
C ALA A 104 -8.07 27.92 -1.53
N GLY A 105 -9.07 28.75 -1.20
CA GLY A 105 -9.61 29.81 -2.07
C GLY A 105 -11.09 29.71 -2.46
N THR A 106 -12.00 30.15 -1.60
CA THR A 106 -13.27 30.74 -2.06
C THR A 106 -12.91 32.04 -2.81
N PRO A 107 -13.22 32.19 -4.11
CA PRO A 107 -13.09 33.49 -4.76
C PRO A 107 -14.16 34.42 -4.17
N THR A 108 -13.72 35.50 -3.50
CA THR A 108 -14.56 36.69 -3.23
C THR A 108 -14.71 37.50 -4.50
#